data_AF-A0A6H1K563-F1
#
_entry.id   AF-A0A6H1K563-F1
#
_cell.length_a   1.000
_cell.length_b   1.000
_cell.length_c   1.000
_cell.angle_alpha   90.00
_cell.angle_beta   90.00
_cell.angle_gamma   90.00
#
_symmetry.space_group_name_H-M   'P 1'
#
loop_
_entity.id
_entity.type
_entity.pdbx_description
1 polymer ?
#
loop_
_entity_poly.entity_id
_entity_poly.type
_entity_poly.pdbx_seq_one_letter_code
_entity_poly.pdbx_strand_id
1 'polypeptide(L)'
;MINQAQAHATAARWLNPEGHQGPPREVAMQEFDLGWVVWAVPPPPEVDPQTGQRRPPAEVGAACGVVDRASGELTVWPSVPVDEVVRMYQQKHGAGSAAAPAAPAEPPVTGPGNTAVATYADPSTGEETSLARVSAPGQPPAEFQLHDELQRLGVDPANVRAVHTDLRSALLPGGYPGDFILRTFPNATFSCTEGYGMRPEERAEGIAGLLRHVEMMHQLAGRQAPPRPHRVPVPQRVEAAPQIRDVALGKHLVEVFGPQGVTRPDADDLATTQLPEATKSTLVWAGLPAQVPFFFTADRPAAPPAGGLLPDVATYLRATGTEAREQTLATLAGYVRIGTDGLYTLAVQCTAAEENQNLVGTVWAVQPSSGGGRFVNRTLSAYFRSLALLVTTRAQMQGMDPYAAGAAVAAFQEQIAAIDSWALDDDSNWWSLVIEQMWHGLF
;
A
#
# COMPACT_ATOMS: atom_id res chain seq x y z
N MET A 1 -22.58 18.17 -30.32
CA MET A 1 -23.49 17.53 -29.36
C MET A 1 -24.43 16.63 -30.11
N ILE A 2 -24.51 15.35 -29.73
CA ILE A 2 -25.44 14.38 -30.31
C ILE A 2 -26.74 14.34 -29.52
N ASN A 3 -27.82 13.87 -30.15
CA ASN A 3 -29.10 13.67 -29.48
C ASN A 3 -29.26 12.22 -28.99
N GLN A 4 -30.29 11.96 -28.17
CA GLN A 4 -30.57 10.64 -27.62
C GLN A 4 -30.74 9.55 -28.69
N ALA A 5 -31.34 9.86 -29.85
CA ALA A 5 -31.50 8.90 -30.94
C ALA A 5 -30.15 8.49 -31.56
N GLN A 6 -29.21 9.42 -31.69
CA GLN A 6 -27.84 9.15 -32.14
C GLN A 6 -27.03 8.38 -31.10
N ALA A 7 -27.24 8.65 -29.81
CA ALA A 7 -26.64 7.87 -28.73
C ALA A 7 -27.16 6.43 -28.72
N HIS A 8 -28.46 6.25 -28.90
CA HIS A 8 -29.10 4.95 -29.05
C HIS A 8 -28.55 4.16 -30.24
N ALA A 9 -28.39 4.80 -31.40
CA ALA A 9 -27.84 4.15 -32.58
C ALA A 9 -26.37 3.72 -32.39
N THR A 10 -25.60 4.46 -31.60
CA THR A 10 -24.22 4.11 -31.26
C THR A 10 -24.17 2.92 -30.28
N ALA A 11 -25.01 2.94 -29.24
CA ALA A 11 -25.14 1.83 -28.32
C ALA A 11 -25.67 0.55 -28.99
N ALA A 12 -26.63 0.67 -29.92
CA ALA A 12 -27.19 -0.46 -30.65
C ALA A 12 -26.15 -1.18 -31.52
N ARG A 13 -25.26 -0.44 -32.19
CA ARG A 13 -24.14 -1.00 -32.96
C ARG A 13 -23.09 -1.65 -32.08
N TRP A 14 -22.87 -1.10 -30.89
CA TRP A 14 -21.95 -1.67 -29.91
C TRP A 14 -22.47 -2.99 -29.32
N LEU A 15 -23.75 -3.05 -28.96
CA LEU A 15 -24.37 -4.27 -28.44
C LEU A 15 -24.63 -5.35 -29.51
N ASN A 16 -24.82 -4.94 -30.78
CA ASN A 16 -25.14 -5.83 -31.89
C ASN A 16 -24.20 -5.56 -33.08
N PRO A 17 -22.90 -5.91 -32.97
CA PRO A 17 -21.95 -5.72 -34.07
C PRO A 17 -22.28 -6.62 -35.27
N GLU A 18 -21.84 -6.21 -36.47
CA GLU A 18 -22.02 -7.01 -37.69
C GLU A 18 -21.42 -8.41 -37.51
N GLY A 19 -22.23 -9.45 -37.75
CA GLY A 19 -21.83 -10.85 -37.55
C GLY A 19 -22.19 -11.46 -36.18
N HIS A 20 -22.89 -10.73 -35.29
CA HIS A 20 -23.40 -11.29 -34.04
C HIS A 20 -24.32 -12.49 -34.28
N GLN A 21 -23.99 -13.65 -33.69
CA GLN A 21 -24.81 -14.86 -33.73
C GLN A 21 -25.59 -15.01 -32.43
N GLY A 22 -26.73 -14.32 -32.35
CA GLY A 22 -27.62 -14.30 -31.20
C GLY A 22 -28.85 -13.42 -31.47
N PRO A 23 -29.92 -13.51 -30.65
CA PRO A 23 -31.04 -12.59 -30.75
C PRO A 23 -30.57 -11.15 -30.48
N PRO A 24 -31.14 -10.15 -31.16
CA PRO A 24 -30.73 -8.76 -30.99
C PRO A 24 -30.92 -8.31 -29.54
N ARG A 25 -29.86 -7.74 -28.96
CA ARG A 25 -29.83 -7.19 -27.60
C ARG A 25 -30.47 -5.81 -27.60
N GLU A 26 -31.48 -5.63 -26.77
CA GLU A 26 -32.13 -4.34 -26.57
C GLU A 26 -31.25 -3.42 -25.72
N VAL A 27 -31.16 -2.14 -26.11
CA VAL A 27 -30.40 -1.11 -25.40
C VAL A 27 -31.29 -0.49 -24.32
N ALA A 28 -30.87 -0.59 -23.07
CA ALA A 28 -31.34 0.31 -22.02
C ALA A 28 -30.37 1.48 -21.88
N MET A 29 -30.89 2.66 -21.53
CA MET A 29 -30.07 3.85 -21.36
C MET A 29 -30.60 4.77 -20.27
N GLN A 30 -29.68 5.48 -19.61
CA GLN A 30 -29.97 6.55 -18.66
C GLN A 30 -29.14 7.79 -19.00
N GLU A 31 -29.82 8.93 -19.15
CA GLU A 31 -29.19 10.21 -19.44
C GLU A 31 -28.59 10.86 -18.18
N PHE A 32 -27.46 11.55 -18.34
CA PHE A 32 -26.84 12.39 -17.32
C PHE A 32 -26.17 13.62 -17.98
N ASP A 33 -25.49 14.45 -17.20
CA ASP A 33 -24.98 15.76 -17.66
C ASP A 33 -23.96 15.68 -18.81
N LEU A 34 -23.17 14.61 -18.89
CA LEU A 34 -22.11 14.48 -19.89
C LEU A 34 -22.44 13.46 -21.00
N GLY A 35 -23.58 12.77 -20.95
CA GLY A 35 -23.86 11.68 -21.89
C GLY A 35 -25.00 10.76 -21.50
N TRP A 36 -24.93 9.52 -21.98
CA TRP A 36 -25.85 8.44 -21.64
C TRP A 36 -25.06 7.21 -21.21
N VAL A 37 -25.39 6.66 -20.03
CA VAL A 37 -24.97 5.29 -19.68
C VAL A 37 -25.87 4.33 -20.44
N VAL A 38 -25.30 3.31 -21.06
CA VAL A 38 -25.99 2.34 -21.90
C VAL A 38 -25.62 0.91 -21.51
N TRP A 39 -26.58 0.00 -21.51
CA TRP A 39 -26.37 -1.41 -21.18
C TRP A 39 -27.37 -2.30 -21.92
N ALA A 40 -27.12 -3.59 -21.97
CA ALA A 40 -28.06 -4.55 -22.54
C ALA A 40 -29.20 -4.83 -21.55
N VAL A 41 -30.45 -4.77 -22.01
CA VAL A 41 -31.59 -5.27 -21.23
C VAL A 41 -31.38 -6.78 -21.00
N PRO A 42 -31.38 -7.26 -19.74
CA PRO A 42 -31.18 -8.68 -19.48
C PRO A 42 -32.36 -9.48 -20.05
N PRO A 43 -32.11 -10.64 -20.69
CA PRO A 43 -33.19 -11.48 -21.17
C PRO A 43 -34.06 -11.97 -20.00
N PRO A 44 -35.36 -12.20 -20.24
CA PRO A 44 -36.23 -12.77 -19.21
C PRO A 44 -35.66 -14.11 -18.73
N PRO A 45 -35.76 -14.40 -17.41
CA PRO A 45 -35.15 -15.59 -16.86
C PRO A 45 -35.74 -16.88 -17.45
N GLU A 46 -34.87 -17.72 -18.00
CA GLU A 46 -35.28 -19.05 -18.46
C GLU A 46 -35.57 -19.98 -17.29
N VAL A 47 -36.66 -20.72 -17.39
CA VAL A 47 -37.08 -21.73 -16.42
C VAL A 47 -37.00 -23.09 -17.08
N ASP A 48 -36.43 -24.07 -16.39
CA ASP A 48 -36.33 -25.43 -16.88
C ASP A 48 -37.73 -26.05 -17.07
N PRO A 49 -38.10 -26.51 -18.29
CA PRO A 49 -39.46 -26.99 -18.56
C PRO A 49 -39.84 -28.28 -17.82
N GLN A 50 -38.87 -29.06 -17.34
CA GLN A 50 -39.11 -30.34 -16.66
C GLN A 50 -39.11 -30.20 -15.14
N THR A 51 -38.30 -29.29 -14.60
CA THR A 51 -38.09 -29.15 -13.15
C THR A 51 -38.68 -27.86 -12.56
N GLY A 52 -39.08 -26.89 -13.40
CA GLY A 52 -39.61 -25.60 -12.98
C GLY A 52 -38.59 -24.69 -12.29
N GLN A 53 -37.31 -25.07 -12.27
CA GLN A 53 -36.26 -24.30 -11.63
C GLN A 53 -35.66 -23.27 -12.59
N ARG A 54 -35.38 -22.07 -12.06
CA ARG A 54 -34.73 -20.99 -12.81
C ARG A 54 -33.33 -21.43 -13.24
N ARG A 55 -33.04 -21.38 -14.54
CA ARG A 55 -31.69 -21.68 -15.04
C ARG A 55 -30.74 -20.52 -14.72
N PRO A 56 -29.47 -20.80 -14.35
CA PRO A 56 -28.45 -19.76 -14.23
C PRO A 56 -28.30 -19.03 -15.58
N PRO A 57 -28.11 -17.69 -15.59
CA PRO A 57 -27.86 -16.95 -16.82
C PRO A 57 -26.63 -17.51 -17.56
N ALA A 58 -26.73 -17.65 -18.89
CA ALA A 58 -25.63 -18.14 -19.72
C ALA A 58 -24.46 -17.14 -19.85
N GLU A 59 -24.70 -15.86 -19.55
CA GLU A 59 -23.69 -14.79 -19.56
C GLU A 59 -23.65 -14.10 -18.18
N VAL A 60 -22.47 -14.04 -17.58
CA VAL A 60 -22.21 -13.32 -16.32
C VAL A 60 -21.40 -12.06 -16.64
N GLY A 61 -21.93 -10.88 -16.29
CA GLY A 61 -21.22 -9.60 -16.37
C GLY A 61 -21.39 -8.82 -17.68
N ALA A 62 -22.59 -8.33 -17.97
CA ALA A 62 -22.81 -7.44 -19.12
C ALA A 62 -22.08 -6.10 -18.88
N ALA A 63 -21.07 -5.79 -19.69
CA ALA A 63 -20.37 -4.52 -19.62
C ALA A 63 -21.33 -3.33 -19.79
N CYS A 64 -21.06 -2.22 -19.09
CA CYS A 64 -21.78 -0.95 -19.27
C CYS A 64 -20.97 -0.05 -20.22
N GLY A 65 -21.66 0.72 -21.05
CA GLY A 65 -21.05 1.73 -21.92
C GLY A 65 -21.45 3.14 -21.49
N VAL A 66 -20.65 4.15 -21.82
CA VAL A 66 -21.04 5.55 -21.76
C VAL A 66 -20.85 6.17 -23.14
N VAL A 67 -21.93 6.77 -23.67
CA VAL A 67 -21.88 7.57 -24.91
C VAL A 67 -21.77 9.05 -24.54
N ASP A 68 -20.66 9.68 -24.94
CA ASP A 68 -20.39 11.09 -24.66
C ASP A 68 -21.35 12.01 -25.44
N ARG A 69 -21.93 13.02 -24.77
CA ARG A 69 -22.87 13.95 -25.41
C ARG A 69 -22.20 14.87 -26.41
N ALA A 70 -20.94 15.26 -26.19
CA ALA A 70 -20.23 16.19 -27.06
C ALA A 70 -19.71 15.49 -28.32
N SER A 71 -19.03 14.35 -28.17
CA SER A 71 -18.35 13.63 -29.25
C SER A 71 -19.17 12.51 -29.88
N GLY A 72 -20.11 11.91 -29.14
CA GLY A 72 -20.81 10.69 -29.54
C GLY A 72 -19.97 9.42 -29.47
N GLU A 73 -18.79 9.49 -28.88
CA GLU A 73 -17.91 8.32 -28.65
C GLU A 73 -18.47 7.42 -27.54
N LEU A 74 -18.40 6.11 -27.74
CA LEU A 74 -18.76 5.12 -26.74
C LEU A 74 -17.50 4.57 -26.05
N THR A 75 -17.47 4.66 -24.73
CA THR A 75 -16.42 4.07 -23.88
C THR A 75 -17.01 2.96 -23.02
N VAL A 76 -16.24 1.89 -22.77
CA VAL A 76 -16.69 0.73 -21.97
C VAL A 76 -16.22 0.88 -20.53
N TRP A 77 -17.11 0.55 -19.60
CA TRP A 77 -16.95 0.73 -18.16
C TRP A 77 -17.34 -0.55 -17.39
N PRO A 78 -16.88 -0.70 -16.14
CA PRO A 78 -17.23 -1.86 -15.31
C PRO A 78 -18.74 -2.04 -15.16
N SER A 79 -19.18 -3.28 -14.97
CA SER A 79 -20.58 -3.65 -14.72
C SER A 79 -20.96 -3.35 -13.27
N VAL A 80 -21.00 -2.05 -12.92
CA VAL A 80 -21.41 -1.52 -11.61
C VAL A 80 -22.73 -0.73 -11.76
N PRO A 81 -23.42 -0.35 -10.67
CA PRO A 81 -24.62 0.49 -10.74
C PRO A 81 -24.42 1.76 -11.59
N VAL A 82 -25.47 2.18 -12.29
CA VAL A 82 -25.42 3.27 -13.28
C VAL A 82 -24.92 4.58 -12.67
N ASP A 83 -25.32 4.89 -11.43
CA ASP A 83 -24.87 6.04 -10.65
C ASP A 83 -23.36 6.03 -10.39
N GLU A 84 -22.77 4.85 -10.17
CA GLU A 84 -21.33 4.68 -10.01
C GLU A 84 -20.60 4.90 -11.34
N VAL A 85 -21.13 4.39 -12.46
CA VAL A 85 -20.59 4.65 -13.81
C VAL A 85 -20.64 6.15 -14.13
N VAL A 86 -21.74 6.84 -13.77
CA VAL A 86 -21.87 8.30 -13.92
C VAL A 86 -20.79 9.03 -13.11
N ARG A 87 -20.60 8.65 -11.84
CA ARG A 87 -19.58 9.24 -10.97
C ARG A 87 -18.17 9.08 -11.55
N MET A 88 -17.82 7.87 -11.98
CA MET A 88 -16.52 7.57 -12.58
C MET A 88 -16.30 8.35 -13.89
N TYR A 89 -17.34 8.45 -14.73
CA TYR A 89 -17.28 9.20 -15.98
C TYR A 89 -17.12 10.71 -15.74
N GLN A 90 -17.88 11.27 -14.80
CA GLN A 90 -17.78 12.67 -14.39
C GLN A 90 -16.42 13.00 -13.77
N GLN A 91 -15.84 12.09 -12.98
CA GLN A 91 -14.50 12.27 -12.43
C GLN A 91 -13.44 12.29 -13.54
N LYS A 92 -13.60 11.46 -14.57
CA LYS A 92 -12.66 11.36 -15.69
C LYS A 92 -12.79 12.53 -16.68
N HIS A 93 -14.01 13.03 -16.94
CA HIS A 93 -14.29 14.00 -18.01
C HIS A 93 -14.74 15.39 -17.52
N GLY A 94 -15.15 15.53 -16.26
CA GLY A 94 -15.57 16.79 -15.63
C GLY A 94 -14.44 17.77 -15.31
N ALA A 95 -13.17 17.39 -15.50
CA ALA A 95 -12.03 18.30 -15.39
C ALA A 95 -11.87 19.26 -16.60
N GLY A 96 -12.81 19.25 -17.56
CA GLY A 96 -12.64 19.87 -18.88
C GLY A 96 -13.53 21.08 -19.24
N SER A 97 -14.48 21.54 -18.41
CA SER A 97 -15.30 22.71 -18.74
C SER A 97 -15.19 23.81 -17.69
N ALA A 98 -14.57 24.93 -18.10
CA ALA A 98 -14.54 26.24 -17.43
C ALA A 98 -14.34 26.21 -15.90
N ALA A 99 -13.08 26.39 -15.48
CA ALA A 99 -12.70 26.61 -14.10
C ALA A 99 -13.51 27.79 -13.50
N ALA A 100 -14.56 27.46 -12.75
CA ALA A 100 -14.93 28.24 -11.59
C ALA A 100 -13.68 28.34 -10.69
N PRO A 101 -13.42 29.48 -10.03
CA PRO A 101 -12.29 29.57 -9.12
C PRO A 101 -12.39 28.42 -8.12
N ALA A 102 -11.37 27.56 -8.12
CA ALA A 102 -11.30 26.43 -7.21
C ALA A 102 -11.55 26.98 -5.80
N ALA A 103 -12.53 26.40 -5.10
CA ALA A 103 -12.59 26.56 -3.66
C ALA A 103 -11.17 26.28 -3.13
N PRO A 104 -10.65 27.09 -2.19
CA PRO A 104 -9.29 26.91 -1.70
C PRO A 104 -9.12 25.45 -1.28
N ALA A 105 -8.17 24.75 -1.90
CA ALA A 105 -7.92 23.35 -1.61
C ALA A 105 -7.69 23.23 -0.10
N GLU A 106 -8.44 22.34 0.55
CA GLU A 106 -8.24 22.09 1.98
C GLU A 106 -6.76 21.71 2.20
N PRO A 107 -6.09 22.31 3.20
CA PRO A 107 -4.69 22.00 3.44
C PRO A 107 -4.54 20.51 3.82
N PRO A 108 -3.43 19.86 3.47
CA PRO A 108 -3.18 18.49 3.89
C PRO A 108 -3.02 18.40 5.42
N VAL A 109 -3.59 17.36 6.04
CA VAL A 109 -3.55 17.15 7.50
C VAL A 109 -3.38 15.66 7.81
N THR A 110 -2.44 15.31 8.67
CA THR A 110 -2.28 13.92 9.15
C THR A 110 -3.32 13.53 10.21
N GLY A 111 -3.53 12.22 10.34
CA GLY A 111 -4.32 11.58 11.38
C GLY A 111 -3.82 11.85 12.80
N PRO A 112 -4.67 11.59 13.81
CA PRO A 112 -4.31 11.77 15.22
C PRO A 112 -3.32 10.71 15.73
N GLY A 113 -2.93 9.72 14.92
CA GLY A 113 -2.09 8.60 15.33
C GLY A 113 -2.87 7.51 16.06
N ASN A 114 -2.14 6.62 16.73
CA ASN A 114 -2.67 5.52 17.53
C ASN A 114 -2.14 5.62 18.97
N THR A 115 -2.97 5.31 19.95
CA THR A 115 -2.53 5.12 21.35
C THR A 115 -2.33 3.63 21.61
N ALA A 116 -1.23 3.28 22.27
CA ALA A 116 -0.99 1.95 22.80
C ALA A 116 -0.80 2.03 24.33
N VAL A 117 -1.54 1.20 25.07
CA VAL A 117 -1.52 1.14 26.53
C VAL A 117 -1.15 -0.27 26.97
N ALA A 118 -0.05 -0.41 27.73
CA ALA A 118 0.30 -1.67 28.38
C ALA A 118 -0.12 -1.61 29.85
N THR A 119 -0.70 -2.70 30.35
CA THR A 119 -0.90 -2.96 31.78
C THR A 119 0.10 -4.01 32.23
N TYR A 120 0.84 -3.74 33.29
CA TYR A 120 1.94 -4.57 33.77
C TYR A 120 2.09 -4.48 35.29
N ALA A 121 2.78 -5.46 35.89
CA ALA A 121 3.17 -5.40 37.30
C ALA A 121 4.45 -4.56 37.44
N ASP A 122 4.40 -3.50 38.24
CA ASP A 122 5.55 -2.63 38.51
C ASP A 122 6.66 -3.44 39.20
N PRO A 123 7.89 -3.51 38.65
CA PRO A 123 8.98 -4.29 39.23
C PRO A 123 9.40 -3.84 40.64
N SER A 124 9.14 -2.59 41.01
CA SER A 124 9.54 -2.00 42.28
C SER A 124 8.50 -2.18 43.39
N THR A 125 7.21 -2.14 43.06
CA THR A 125 6.11 -2.26 44.04
C THR A 125 5.36 -3.59 43.96
N GLY A 126 5.40 -4.26 42.82
CA GLY A 126 4.59 -5.43 42.50
C GLY A 126 3.12 -5.12 42.20
N GLU A 127 2.71 -3.85 42.24
CA GLU A 127 1.34 -3.43 41.94
C GLU A 127 1.08 -3.35 40.44
N GLU A 128 -0.17 -3.57 40.03
CA GLU A 128 -0.58 -3.39 38.64
C GLU A 128 -0.67 -1.90 38.30
N THR A 129 -0.04 -1.52 37.19
CA THR A 129 -0.03 -0.15 36.66
C THR A 129 -0.16 -0.17 35.14
N SER A 130 -0.35 1.00 34.53
CA SER A 130 -0.47 1.15 33.09
C SER A 130 0.46 2.24 32.55
N LEU A 131 0.97 2.02 31.35
CA LEU A 131 1.77 2.97 30.60
C LEU A 131 1.13 3.18 29.23
N ALA A 132 0.96 4.44 28.83
CA ALA A 132 0.44 4.81 27.53
C ALA A 132 1.51 5.49 26.66
N ARG A 133 1.52 5.17 25.36
CA ARG A 133 2.27 5.89 24.34
C ARG A 133 1.38 6.20 23.15
N VAL A 134 1.64 7.33 22.51
CA VAL A 134 0.89 7.78 21.33
C VAL A 134 1.88 7.88 20.17
N SER A 135 1.47 7.39 19.00
CA SER A 135 2.28 7.57 17.79
C SER A 135 2.30 9.04 17.40
N ALA A 136 3.34 9.44 16.69
CA ALA A 136 3.46 10.79 16.16
C ALA A 136 4.19 10.75 14.82
N PRO A 137 3.93 11.72 13.93
CA PRO A 137 4.63 11.82 12.65
C PRO A 137 6.16 11.78 12.83
N GLY A 138 6.83 10.90 12.10
CA GLY A 138 8.30 10.74 12.15
C GLY A 138 8.85 9.96 13.35
N GLN A 139 8.01 9.56 14.31
CA GLN A 139 8.40 8.75 15.48
C GLN A 139 8.17 7.25 15.22
N PRO A 140 8.79 6.34 15.98
CA PRO A 140 8.42 4.92 15.93
C PRO A 140 6.92 4.69 16.20
N PRO A 141 6.33 3.58 15.70
CA PRO A 141 4.95 3.22 16.07
C PRO A 141 4.76 3.13 17.58
N ALA A 142 3.54 3.41 18.06
CA ALA A 142 3.25 3.50 19.50
C ALA A 142 3.63 2.23 20.27
N GLU A 143 3.51 1.06 19.64
CA GLU A 143 3.85 -0.24 20.20
C GLU A 143 5.35 -0.40 20.46
N PHE A 144 6.20 0.06 19.53
CA PHE A 144 7.65 0.06 19.73
C PHE A 144 8.05 1.07 20.80
N GLN A 145 7.44 2.26 20.79
CA GLN A 145 7.66 3.25 21.84
C GLN A 145 7.26 2.75 23.24
N LEU A 146 6.17 2.00 23.32
CA LEU A 146 5.68 1.38 24.54
C LEU A 146 6.67 0.33 25.05
N HIS A 147 7.16 -0.53 24.17
CA HIS A 147 8.18 -1.51 24.50
C HIS A 147 9.48 -0.88 25.03
N ASP A 148 10.02 0.11 24.31
CA ASP A 148 11.26 0.78 24.71
C ASP A 148 11.14 1.43 26.10
N GLU A 149 9.98 1.98 26.42
CA GLU A 149 9.73 2.59 27.72
C GLU A 149 9.58 1.57 28.84
N LEU A 150 8.87 0.46 28.59
CA LEU A 150 8.78 -0.65 29.54
C LEU A 150 10.18 -1.21 29.85
N GLN A 151 11.02 -1.36 28.83
CA GLN A 151 12.42 -1.75 29.03
C GLN A 151 13.19 -0.73 29.88
N ARG A 152 13.02 0.58 29.63
CA ARG A 152 13.64 1.63 30.46
C ARG A 152 13.19 1.59 31.92
N LEU A 153 11.95 1.19 32.18
CA LEU A 153 11.40 0.99 33.51
C LEU A 153 11.80 -0.36 34.14
N GLY A 154 12.59 -1.18 33.44
CA GLY A 154 13.02 -2.50 33.94
C GLY A 154 11.92 -3.55 33.94
N VAL A 155 10.85 -3.34 33.18
CA VAL A 155 9.73 -4.28 33.07
C VAL A 155 10.10 -5.41 32.12
N ASP A 156 10.12 -6.64 32.65
CA ASP A 156 10.22 -7.84 31.81
C ASP A 156 8.98 -7.93 30.90
N PRO A 157 9.13 -8.10 29.57
CA PRO A 157 8.00 -8.28 28.66
C PRO A 157 7.03 -9.41 29.06
N ALA A 158 7.50 -10.45 29.76
CA ALA A 158 6.66 -11.52 30.28
C ALA A 158 5.72 -11.08 31.42
N ASN A 159 6.01 -9.93 32.06
CA ASN A 159 5.19 -9.36 33.13
C ASN A 159 4.10 -8.40 32.62
N VAL A 160 4.06 -8.13 31.31
CA VAL A 160 2.97 -7.38 30.67
C VAL A 160 1.74 -8.28 30.60
N ARG A 161 0.61 -7.80 31.13
CA ARG A 161 -0.65 -8.55 31.28
C ARG A 161 -1.68 -8.21 30.21
N ALA A 162 -1.69 -6.98 29.74
CA ALA A 162 -2.58 -6.56 28.68
C ALA A 162 -1.93 -5.46 27.82
N VAL A 163 -2.28 -5.45 26.54
CA VAL A 163 -2.02 -4.33 25.62
C VAL A 163 -3.33 -3.95 24.95
N HIS A 164 -3.72 -2.69 25.11
CA HIS A 164 -4.87 -2.09 24.44
C HIS A 164 -4.41 -1.04 23.44
N THR A 165 -5.07 -0.94 22.29
CA THR A 165 -4.78 0.06 21.26
C THR A 165 -6.05 0.74 20.75
N ASP A 166 -5.99 2.00 20.32
CA ASP A 166 -7.17 2.65 19.75
C ASP A 166 -7.51 2.04 18.38
N LEU A 167 -6.50 1.85 17.52
CA LEU A 167 -6.54 1.05 16.30
C LEU A 167 -5.81 -0.26 16.52
N ARG A 168 -6.38 -1.37 16.02
CA ARG A 168 -5.68 -2.66 15.95
C ARG A 168 -4.25 -2.48 15.40
N SER A 169 -3.27 -2.97 16.14
CA SER A 169 -1.87 -2.93 15.70
C SER A 169 -1.68 -3.55 14.32
N ALA A 170 -1.06 -2.79 13.42
CA ALA A 170 -0.99 -3.10 12.00
C ALA A 170 -0.13 -4.34 11.69
N LEU A 171 -0.56 -5.13 10.70
CA LEU A 171 0.22 -6.18 10.04
C LEU A 171 0.70 -5.72 8.65
N LEU A 172 1.13 -4.45 8.58
CA LEU A 172 1.52 -3.75 7.37
C LEU A 172 3.00 -3.32 7.45
N PRO A 173 3.63 -2.97 6.32
CA PRO A 173 4.98 -2.41 6.30
C PRO A 173 5.13 -1.21 7.25
N GLY A 174 6.31 -1.04 7.85
CA GLY A 174 6.52 -0.10 8.96
C GLY A 174 6.68 -0.80 10.31
N GLY A 175 7.31 -1.98 10.31
CA GLY A 175 7.71 -2.71 11.51
C GLY A 175 6.71 -3.75 11.99
N TYR A 176 5.57 -3.90 11.30
CA TYR A 176 4.54 -4.91 11.62
C TYR A 176 4.19 -4.93 13.12
N PRO A 177 3.77 -3.79 13.70
CA PRO A 177 3.62 -3.65 15.15
C PRO A 177 2.72 -4.72 15.78
N GLY A 178 1.70 -5.21 15.06
CA GLY A 178 0.85 -6.31 15.56
C GLY A 178 1.60 -7.63 15.74
N ASP A 179 2.47 -7.98 14.79
CA ASP A 179 3.31 -9.18 14.86
C ASP A 179 4.45 -9.00 15.89
N PHE A 180 4.98 -7.78 15.99
CA PHE A 180 5.96 -7.41 17.02
C PHE A 180 5.42 -7.59 18.44
N ILE A 181 4.25 -7.02 18.79
CA ILE A 181 3.74 -7.10 20.16
C ILE A 181 3.36 -8.52 20.57
N LEU A 182 2.84 -9.33 19.63
CA LEU A 182 2.48 -10.73 19.90
C LEU A 182 3.70 -11.57 20.27
N ARG A 183 4.85 -11.33 19.61
CA ARG A 183 6.11 -12.01 19.96
C ARG A 183 6.76 -11.45 21.22
N THR A 184 6.58 -10.15 21.45
CA THR A 184 7.29 -9.44 22.52
C THR A 184 6.64 -9.64 23.88
N PHE A 185 5.31 -9.65 23.96
CA PHE A 185 4.56 -9.77 25.22
C PHE A 185 3.80 -11.10 25.28
N PRO A 186 4.49 -12.23 25.55
CA PRO A 186 3.94 -13.58 25.37
C PRO A 186 2.76 -13.91 26.29
N ASN A 187 2.64 -13.22 27.43
CA ASN A 187 1.60 -13.46 28.43
C ASN A 187 0.49 -12.39 28.40
N ALA A 188 0.56 -11.43 27.49
CA ALA A 188 -0.38 -10.33 27.43
C ALA A 188 -1.68 -10.73 26.70
N THR A 189 -2.79 -10.18 27.18
CA THR A 189 -4.05 -10.14 26.45
C THR A 189 -4.08 -8.93 25.52
N PHE A 190 -4.56 -9.10 24.29
CA PHE A 190 -4.57 -8.03 23.28
C PHE A 190 -5.99 -7.58 22.96
N SER A 191 -6.21 -6.28 22.93
CA SER A 191 -7.49 -5.68 22.57
C SER A 191 -7.31 -4.38 21.78
N CYS A 192 -8.34 -3.96 21.06
CA CYS A 192 -8.38 -2.67 20.39
C CYS A 192 -9.78 -2.07 20.43
N THR A 193 -9.88 -0.74 20.34
CA THR A 193 -11.17 -0.05 20.22
C THR A 193 -11.75 -0.22 18.82
N GLU A 194 -10.94 0.03 17.79
CA GLU A 194 -11.33 -0.01 16.39
C GLU A 194 -10.47 -1.01 15.60
N GLY A 195 -11.05 -1.57 14.55
CA GLY A 195 -10.32 -2.43 13.61
C GLY A 195 -9.28 -1.63 12.81
N TYR A 196 -8.29 -2.33 12.25
CA TYR A 196 -7.35 -1.79 11.28
C TYR A 196 -6.79 -2.96 10.48
N GLY A 197 -7.44 -3.24 9.35
CA GLY A 197 -7.28 -4.50 8.62
C GLY A 197 -6.29 -4.46 7.46
N MET A 198 -6.18 -5.59 6.76
CA MET A 198 -5.31 -5.71 5.59
C MET A 198 -5.92 -5.09 4.34
N ARG A 199 -7.26 -4.96 4.32
CA ARG A 199 -7.99 -4.40 3.18
C ARG A 199 -8.20 -2.89 3.34
N PRO A 200 -8.16 -2.11 2.24
CA PRO A 200 -8.36 -0.66 2.30
C PRO A 200 -9.65 -0.24 3.01
N GLU A 201 -10.76 -0.95 2.77
CA GLU A 201 -12.05 -0.66 3.39
C GLU A 201 -12.04 -0.85 4.92
N GLU A 202 -11.34 -1.88 5.41
CA GLU A 202 -11.21 -2.14 6.85
C GLU A 202 -10.39 -1.06 7.55
N ARG A 203 -9.37 -0.53 6.86
CA ARG A 203 -8.57 0.59 7.38
C ARG A 203 -9.35 1.89 7.38
N ALA A 204 -10.08 2.18 6.31
CA ALA A 204 -10.92 3.37 6.22
C ALA A 204 -12.01 3.38 7.30
N GLU A 205 -12.66 2.23 7.54
CA GLU A 205 -13.64 2.07 8.61
C GLU A 205 -13.00 2.29 9.99
N GLY A 206 -11.85 1.67 10.25
CA GLY A 206 -11.08 1.83 11.48
C GLY A 206 -10.72 3.28 11.78
N ILE A 207 -10.20 4.00 10.77
CA ILE A 207 -9.85 5.42 10.90
C ILE A 207 -11.09 6.27 11.16
N ALA A 208 -12.20 6.01 10.46
CA ALA A 208 -13.46 6.72 10.72
C ALA A 208 -13.95 6.49 12.16
N GLY A 209 -13.80 5.29 12.71
CA GLY A 209 -14.07 4.95 14.11
C GLY A 209 -13.18 5.71 15.07
N LEU A 210 -11.86 5.67 14.84
CA LEU A 210 -10.88 6.37 15.65
C LEU A 210 -11.19 7.87 15.74
N LEU A 211 -11.52 8.50 14.62
CA LEU A 211 -11.84 9.93 14.60
C LEU A 211 -13.07 10.27 15.45
N ARG A 212 -14.11 9.43 15.40
CA ARG A 212 -15.28 9.59 16.29
C ARG A 212 -14.89 9.45 17.76
N HIS A 213 -14.06 8.44 18.08
CA HIS A 213 -13.60 8.20 19.44
C HIS A 213 -12.77 9.39 19.98
N VAL A 214 -11.80 9.86 19.19
CA VAL A 214 -10.94 11.00 19.55
C VAL A 214 -11.75 12.29 19.73
N GLU A 215 -12.70 12.57 18.82
CA GLU A 215 -13.58 13.74 18.92
C GLU A 215 -14.44 13.68 20.19
N MET A 216 -15.05 12.53 20.49
CA MET A 216 -15.82 12.32 21.71
C MET A 216 -14.99 12.53 22.98
N MET A 217 -13.78 11.97 23.03
CA MET A 217 -12.89 12.12 24.20
C MET A 217 -12.46 13.58 24.44
N HIS A 218 -12.20 14.35 23.37
CA HIS A 218 -11.86 15.77 23.49
C HIS A 218 -13.06 16.59 23.97
N GLN A 219 -14.26 16.31 23.46
CA GLN A 219 -15.50 16.96 23.89
C GLN A 219 -15.77 16.70 25.38
N LEU A 220 -15.64 15.46 25.85
CA LEU A 220 -15.80 15.11 27.26
C LEU A 220 -14.77 15.81 28.17
N ALA A 221 -13.54 16.02 27.67
CA ALA A 221 -12.49 16.73 28.39
C ALA A 221 -12.65 18.28 28.34
N GLY A 222 -13.68 18.81 27.67
CA GLY A 222 -13.85 20.25 27.46
C GLY A 222 -12.76 20.88 26.61
N ARG A 223 -12.09 20.09 25.76
CA ARG A 223 -10.98 20.51 24.88
C ARG A 223 -11.46 20.60 23.44
N GLN A 224 -10.78 21.44 22.65
CA GLN A 224 -10.99 21.47 21.21
C GLN A 224 -10.50 20.16 20.58
N ALA A 225 -11.29 19.59 19.67
CA ALA A 225 -10.91 18.41 18.92
C ALA A 225 -9.73 18.71 17.98
N PRO A 226 -8.85 17.71 17.72
CA PRO A 226 -7.78 17.87 16.74
C PRO A 226 -8.34 18.18 15.34
N PRO A 227 -7.51 18.76 14.44
CA PRO A 227 -7.94 19.03 13.08
C PRO A 227 -8.34 17.72 12.38
N ARG A 228 -9.37 17.78 11.53
CA ARG A 228 -9.79 16.62 10.76
C ARG A 228 -8.70 16.24 9.75
N PRO A 229 -8.33 14.96 9.64
CA PRO A 229 -7.33 14.54 8.68
C PRO A 229 -7.82 14.79 7.26
N HIS A 230 -6.90 15.19 6.40
CA HIS A 230 -7.15 15.45 5.00
C HIS A 230 -5.98 14.90 4.19
N ARG A 231 -6.17 13.67 3.70
CA ARG A 231 -5.23 12.99 2.81
C ARG A 231 -5.45 13.49 1.38
N VAL A 232 -4.40 14.02 0.77
CA VAL A 232 -4.48 14.41 -0.65
C VAL A 232 -4.35 13.18 -1.56
N PRO A 233 -5.07 13.14 -2.70
CA PRO A 233 -4.95 12.06 -3.67
C PRO A 233 -3.51 11.89 -4.18
N VAL A 234 -3.17 10.66 -4.61
CA VAL A 234 -1.90 10.42 -5.32
C VAL A 234 -1.91 11.25 -6.61
N PRO A 235 -0.89 12.08 -6.87
CA PRO A 235 -0.88 12.90 -8.08
C PRO A 235 -0.82 12.01 -9.33
N GLN A 236 -1.75 12.21 -10.25
CA GLN A 236 -1.83 11.41 -11.48
C GLN A 236 -0.75 11.78 -12.52
N ARG A 237 -0.20 12.98 -12.43
CA ARG A 237 0.84 13.49 -13.33
C ARG A 237 1.91 14.16 -12.49
N VAL A 238 3.06 13.52 -12.41
CA VAL A 238 4.26 14.06 -11.75
C VAL A 238 5.40 14.03 -12.76
N GLU A 239 6.21 15.08 -12.78
CA GLU A 239 7.44 15.08 -13.57
C GLU A 239 8.39 14.03 -13.01
N ALA A 240 8.87 13.12 -13.86
CA ALA A 240 9.77 12.06 -13.44
C ALA A 240 11.08 12.66 -12.91
N ALA A 241 11.49 12.23 -11.72
CA ALA A 241 12.73 12.69 -11.12
C ALA A 241 13.92 12.29 -12.00
N PRO A 242 14.94 13.13 -12.17
CA PRO A 242 16.12 12.79 -12.94
C PRO A 242 16.74 11.47 -12.49
N GLN A 243 17.26 10.69 -13.43
CA GLN A 243 18.03 9.49 -13.12
C GLN A 243 19.32 9.88 -12.39
N ILE A 244 19.67 9.12 -11.37
CA ILE A 244 20.90 9.30 -10.60
C ILE A 244 21.83 8.15 -10.96
N ARG A 245 23.08 8.47 -11.31
CA ARG A 245 24.12 7.44 -11.55
C ARG A 245 24.44 6.71 -10.25
N ASP A 246 24.68 5.41 -10.29
CA ASP A 246 24.92 4.57 -9.10
C ASP A 246 26.02 5.13 -8.17
N VAL A 247 27.11 5.65 -8.72
CA VAL A 247 28.19 6.28 -7.93
C VAL A 247 27.71 7.52 -7.17
N ALA A 248 26.83 8.33 -7.78
CA ALA A 248 26.25 9.50 -7.13
C ALA A 248 25.19 9.07 -6.09
N LEU A 249 24.41 8.03 -6.39
CA LEU A 249 23.49 7.44 -5.42
C LEU A 249 24.26 6.92 -4.21
N GLY A 250 25.39 6.23 -4.39
CA GLY A 250 26.20 5.72 -3.28
C GLY A 250 26.74 6.82 -2.36
N LYS A 251 27.09 7.99 -2.91
CA LYS A 251 27.46 9.16 -2.09
C LYS A 251 26.27 9.65 -1.27
N HIS A 252 25.10 9.78 -1.90
CA HIS A 252 23.88 10.18 -1.22
C HIS A 252 23.46 9.19 -0.11
N LEU A 253 23.56 7.88 -0.35
CA LEU A 253 23.29 6.87 0.67
C LEU A 253 24.25 6.99 1.86
N VAL A 254 25.53 7.26 1.62
CA VAL A 254 26.51 7.48 2.69
C VAL A 254 26.24 8.77 3.47
N GLU A 255 25.74 9.82 2.81
CA GLU A 255 25.30 11.06 3.47
C GLU A 255 24.11 10.81 4.41
N VAL A 256 23.15 9.98 4.01
CA VAL A 256 21.92 9.71 4.78
C VAL A 256 22.14 8.66 5.88
N PHE A 257 22.81 7.55 5.56
CA PHE A 257 22.95 6.40 6.46
C PHE A 257 24.30 6.35 7.18
N GLY A 258 25.23 7.24 6.82
CA GLY A 258 26.62 7.19 7.28
C GLY A 258 27.44 6.11 6.55
N PRO A 259 28.78 6.16 6.65
CA PRO A 259 29.66 5.25 5.91
C PRO A 259 29.53 3.79 6.35
N GLN A 260 29.21 3.55 7.62
CA GLN A 260 28.98 2.20 8.17
C GLN A 260 27.55 1.70 7.91
N GLY A 261 26.64 2.59 7.53
CA GLY A 261 25.25 2.26 7.23
C GLY A 261 25.00 1.81 5.79
N VAL A 262 26.05 1.72 4.96
CA VAL A 262 25.97 1.27 3.57
C VAL A 262 26.95 0.14 3.34
N THR A 263 26.44 -1.04 2.99
CA THR A 263 27.24 -2.22 2.67
C THR A 263 27.38 -2.38 1.16
N ARG A 264 28.55 -2.79 0.70
CA ARG A 264 28.80 -3.10 -0.72
C ARG A 264 29.19 -4.57 -0.81
N PRO A 265 28.36 -5.43 -1.43
CA PRO A 265 28.74 -6.81 -1.69
C PRO A 265 29.97 -6.86 -2.61
N ASP A 266 30.76 -7.93 -2.49
CA ASP A 266 31.86 -8.18 -3.41
C ASP A 266 31.31 -8.45 -4.83
N ALA A 267 31.99 -7.94 -5.85
CA ALA A 267 31.59 -8.14 -7.24
C ALA A 267 31.65 -9.62 -7.64
N ASP A 268 32.60 -10.38 -7.09
CA ASP A 268 32.76 -11.80 -7.36
C ASP A 268 31.61 -12.61 -6.74
N ASP A 269 31.17 -12.23 -5.53
CA ASP A 269 29.99 -12.83 -4.90
C ASP A 269 28.73 -12.59 -5.76
N LEU A 270 28.55 -11.36 -6.25
CA LEU A 270 27.42 -11.01 -7.11
C LEU A 270 27.44 -11.71 -8.47
N ALA A 271 28.63 -11.98 -9.04
CA ALA A 271 28.76 -12.61 -10.36
C ALA A 271 28.09 -13.99 -10.42
N THR A 272 28.01 -14.68 -9.29
CA THR A 272 27.40 -16.02 -9.17
C THR A 272 25.87 -15.98 -9.04
N THR A 273 25.29 -14.81 -8.80
CA THR A 273 23.83 -14.63 -8.62
C THR A 273 23.09 -14.47 -9.94
N GLN A 274 21.78 -14.73 -9.92
CA GLN A 274 20.87 -14.49 -11.04
C GLN A 274 20.48 -13.01 -11.22
N LEU A 275 21.01 -12.10 -10.38
CA LEU A 275 20.65 -10.70 -10.42
C LEU A 275 20.92 -10.07 -11.81
N PRO A 276 20.04 -9.20 -12.31
CA PRO A 276 20.30 -8.47 -13.55
C PRO A 276 21.54 -7.57 -13.42
N GLU A 277 22.28 -7.35 -14.52
CA GLU A 277 23.51 -6.56 -14.51
C GLU A 277 23.33 -5.13 -13.99
N ALA A 278 22.20 -4.48 -14.29
CA ALA A 278 21.88 -3.17 -13.74
C ALA A 278 21.75 -3.19 -12.21
N THR A 279 21.17 -4.27 -11.65
CA THR A 279 21.05 -4.47 -10.21
C THR A 279 22.40 -4.75 -9.56
N LYS A 280 23.24 -5.59 -10.19
CA LYS A 280 24.61 -5.83 -9.73
C LYS A 280 25.42 -4.53 -9.71
N SER A 281 25.35 -3.72 -10.78
CA SER A 281 25.98 -2.40 -10.84
C SER A 281 25.54 -1.50 -9.69
N THR A 282 24.23 -1.45 -9.41
CA THR A 282 23.69 -0.65 -8.30
C THR A 282 24.28 -1.12 -6.96
N LEU A 283 24.31 -2.43 -6.70
CA LEU A 283 24.85 -2.99 -5.45
C LEU A 283 26.35 -2.70 -5.28
N VAL A 284 27.14 -2.79 -6.36
CA VAL A 284 28.59 -2.52 -6.32
C VAL A 284 28.87 -1.04 -6.10
N TRP A 285 28.25 -0.16 -6.90
CA TRP A 285 28.61 1.26 -6.93
C TRP A 285 27.84 2.10 -5.91
N ALA A 286 26.53 1.90 -5.81
CA ALA A 286 25.73 2.61 -4.82
C ALA A 286 25.91 1.99 -3.43
N GLY A 287 25.88 0.66 -3.34
CA GLY A 287 25.77 -0.08 -2.09
C GLY A 287 24.31 -0.18 -1.61
N LEU A 288 24.11 -1.04 -0.62
CA LEU A 288 22.84 -1.38 0.00
C LEU A 288 22.77 -0.75 1.40
N PRO A 289 21.68 -0.05 1.79
CA PRO A 289 21.50 0.38 3.17
C PRO A 289 21.51 -0.83 4.12
N ALA A 290 22.36 -0.81 5.15
CA ALA A 290 22.48 -1.93 6.09
C ALA A 290 21.20 -2.14 6.91
N GLN A 291 20.55 -1.03 7.29
CA GLN A 291 19.30 -1.01 8.03
C GLN A 291 18.58 0.33 7.84
N VAL A 292 17.28 0.24 7.63
CA VAL A 292 16.32 1.34 7.75
C VAL A 292 15.29 0.87 8.78
N PRO A 293 15.33 1.34 10.03
CA PRO A 293 14.49 0.83 11.10
C PRO A 293 13.02 0.72 10.68
N PHE A 294 12.40 -0.44 10.92
CA PHE A 294 11.01 -0.79 10.58
C PHE A 294 10.71 -1.02 9.08
N PHE A 295 11.63 -0.69 8.17
CA PHE A 295 11.36 -0.70 6.73
C PHE A 295 12.30 -1.59 5.93
N PHE A 296 13.55 -1.76 6.37
CA PHE A 296 14.51 -2.59 5.68
C PHE A 296 15.65 -3.03 6.60
N THR A 297 16.11 -4.26 6.45
CA THR A 297 17.35 -4.78 7.01
C THR A 297 17.99 -5.67 5.96
N ALA A 298 19.22 -5.32 5.59
CA ALA A 298 20.01 -6.10 4.64
C ALA A 298 20.44 -7.43 5.25
N ASP A 299 20.56 -8.46 4.40
CA ASP A 299 21.22 -9.70 4.79
C ASP A 299 22.71 -9.44 5.09
N ARG A 300 23.26 -10.11 6.11
CA ARG A 300 24.62 -9.87 6.60
C ARG A 300 25.49 -11.11 6.42
N PRO A 301 26.73 -10.99 5.91
CA PRO A 301 27.64 -12.15 5.79
C PRO A 301 27.93 -12.85 7.12
N ALA A 302 27.97 -12.09 8.23
CA ALA A 302 28.20 -12.64 9.57
C ALA A 302 27.01 -13.45 10.12
N ALA A 303 25.82 -13.27 9.53
CA ALA A 303 24.59 -13.97 9.93
C ALA A 303 23.71 -14.14 8.68
N PRO A 304 24.11 -15.03 7.74
CA PRO A 304 23.42 -15.18 6.48
C PRO A 304 22.01 -15.76 6.72
N PRO A 305 21.02 -15.41 5.88
CA PRO A 305 19.70 -16.02 5.98
C PRO A 305 19.76 -17.51 5.60
N ALA A 306 18.68 -18.22 5.85
CA ALA A 306 18.56 -19.61 5.41
C ALA A 306 18.73 -19.70 3.88
N GLY A 307 19.61 -20.59 3.42
CA GLY A 307 20.00 -20.67 2.00
C GLY A 307 21.29 -19.92 1.63
N GLY A 308 21.92 -19.18 2.55
CA GLY A 308 23.17 -18.46 2.30
C GLY A 308 22.95 -16.97 1.99
N LEU A 309 23.98 -16.26 1.51
CA LEU A 309 23.83 -14.86 1.08
C LEU A 309 23.16 -14.78 -0.28
N LEU A 310 22.26 -13.81 -0.44
CA LEU A 310 21.50 -13.58 -1.68
C LEU A 310 20.85 -14.86 -2.25
N PRO A 311 20.16 -15.67 -1.43
CA PRO A 311 19.56 -16.91 -1.90
C PRO A 311 18.39 -16.58 -2.82
N ASP A 312 18.01 -17.53 -3.69
CA ASP A 312 16.70 -17.44 -4.32
C ASP A 312 15.60 -17.56 -3.25
N VAL A 313 14.48 -16.86 -3.47
CA VAL A 313 13.40 -16.74 -2.48
C VAL A 313 12.79 -18.12 -2.19
N ALA A 314 12.64 -18.99 -3.18
CA ALA A 314 12.06 -20.31 -2.96
C ALA A 314 12.91 -21.18 -2.03
N THR A 315 14.24 -21.16 -2.19
CA THR A 315 15.19 -21.84 -1.29
C THR A 315 15.06 -21.31 0.14
N TYR A 316 15.06 -19.98 0.31
CA TYR A 316 14.87 -19.37 1.62
C TYR A 316 13.53 -19.80 2.26
N LEU A 317 12.42 -19.67 1.52
CA LEU A 317 11.08 -19.99 2.03
C LEU A 317 10.90 -21.46 2.41
N ARG A 318 11.46 -22.39 1.62
CA ARG A 318 11.46 -23.81 1.99
C ARG A 318 12.23 -24.06 3.28
N ALA A 319 13.39 -23.42 3.45
CA ALA A 319 14.21 -23.58 4.64
C ALA A 319 13.58 -22.98 5.90
N THR A 320 12.73 -21.94 5.76
CA THR A 320 12.03 -21.31 6.89
C THR A 320 10.63 -21.89 7.17
N GLY A 321 10.17 -22.87 6.41
CA GLY A 321 8.88 -23.55 6.64
C GLY A 321 7.67 -22.81 6.07
N THR A 322 7.66 -22.58 4.75
CA THR A 322 6.54 -21.95 4.02
C THR A 322 5.34 -22.90 3.79
N GLU A 323 4.14 -22.32 3.63
CA GLU A 323 2.91 -22.98 3.20
C GLU A 323 2.58 -22.67 1.72
N ALA A 324 3.47 -21.96 1.01
CA ALA A 324 3.29 -21.59 -0.38
C ALA A 324 3.16 -22.83 -1.27
N ARG A 325 2.28 -22.74 -2.27
CA ARG A 325 2.09 -23.83 -3.26
C ARG A 325 3.38 -24.00 -4.08
N GLU A 326 3.68 -25.22 -4.51
CA GLU A 326 4.88 -25.48 -5.34
C GLU A 326 4.92 -24.66 -6.64
N GLN A 327 3.77 -24.36 -7.24
CA GLN A 327 3.72 -23.46 -8.40
C GLN A 327 4.19 -22.04 -8.05
N THR A 328 3.80 -21.53 -6.88
CA THR A 328 4.27 -20.24 -6.37
C THR A 328 5.77 -20.28 -6.10
N LEU A 329 6.26 -21.36 -5.49
CA LEU A 329 7.71 -21.55 -5.23
C LEU A 329 8.51 -21.67 -6.53
N ALA A 330 7.98 -22.31 -7.56
CA ALA A 330 8.63 -22.38 -8.87
C ALA A 330 8.82 -20.99 -9.48
N THR A 331 7.82 -20.10 -9.35
CA THR A 331 7.95 -18.70 -9.75
C THR A 331 8.98 -17.95 -8.88
N LEU A 332 8.92 -18.14 -7.56
CA LEU A 332 9.80 -17.46 -6.61
C LEU A 332 11.26 -17.93 -6.66
N ALA A 333 11.57 -19.06 -7.30
CA ALA A 333 12.94 -19.47 -7.60
C ALA A 333 13.65 -18.49 -8.56
N GLY A 334 12.89 -17.69 -9.30
CA GLY A 334 13.38 -16.61 -10.15
C GLY A 334 13.55 -15.26 -9.45
N TYR A 335 13.50 -15.23 -8.11
CA TYR A 335 13.64 -14.01 -7.31
C TYR A 335 14.82 -14.17 -6.36
N VAL A 336 15.69 -13.16 -6.28
CA VAL A 336 16.86 -13.17 -5.39
C VAL A 336 16.58 -12.26 -4.20
N ARG A 337 16.67 -12.82 -2.99
CA ARG A 337 16.50 -12.08 -1.74
C ARG A 337 17.66 -11.10 -1.54
N ILE A 338 17.35 -9.90 -1.03
CA ILE A 338 18.31 -8.86 -0.65
C ILE A 338 18.20 -8.43 0.82
N GLY A 339 17.12 -8.82 1.51
CA GLY A 339 16.89 -8.46 2.91
C GLY A 339 15.45 -8.71 3.35
N THR A 340 15.01 -7.97 4.36
CA THR A 340 13.65 -8.05 4.92
C THR A 340 13.19 -6.68 5.41
N ASP A 341 11.88 -6.43 5.43
CA ASP A 341 11.27 -5.27 6.09
C ASP A 341 10.83 -5.57 7.54
N GLY A 342 11.25 -6.72 8.08
CA GLY A 342 10.95 -7.19 9.43
C GLY A 342 10.00 -8.38 9.47
N LEU A 343 9.18 -8.56 8.43
CA LEU A 343 8.33 -9.75 8.28
C LEU A 343 8.38 -10.32 6.86
N TYR A 344 8.35 -9.47 5.83
CA TYR A 344 8.40 -9.90 4.44
C TYR A 344 9.85 -9.99 3.97
N THR A 345 10.08 -10.87 3.00
CA THR A 345 11.37 -10.98 2.31
C THR A 345 11.42 -9.96 1.18
N LEU A 346 12.43 -9.10 1.18
CA LEU A 346 12.64 -8.15 0.09
C LEU A 346 13.53 -8.81 -0.96
N ALA A 347 13.07 -8.82 -2.20
CA ALA A 347 13.70 -9.57 -3.28
C ALA A 347 13.62 -8.85 -4.62
N VAL A 348 14.58 -9.16 -5.50
CA VAL A 348 14.64 -8.69 -6.87
C VAL A 348 14.15 -9.80 -7.80
N GLN A 349 13.18 -9.50 -8.66
CA GLN A 349 12.75 -10.41 -9.72
C GLN A 349 13.84 -10.51 -10.78
N CYS A 350 14.38 -11.71 -10.98
CA CYS A 350 15.50 -11.98 -11.88
C CYS A 350 15.06 -12.64 -13.19
N THR A 351 13.90 -13.31 -13.16
CA THR A 351 13.32 -13.95 -14.34
C THR A 351 11.87 -13.53 -14.52
N ALA A 352 11.45 -13.39 -15.78
CA ALA A 352 10.06 -13.18 -16.16
C ALA A 352 9.78 -13.91 -17.48
N ALA A 353 8.50 -14.18 -17.76
CA ALA A 353 8.08 -14.64 -19.08
C ALA A 353 8.41 -13.57 -20.15
N GLU A 354 8.54 -13.96 -21.42
CA GLU A 354 8.92 -13.04 -22.52
C GLU A 354 8.01 -11.80 -22.60
N GLU A 355 6.71 -11.98 -22.36
CA GLU A 355 5.71 -10.91 -22.37
C GLU A 355 5.87 -9.90 -21.22
N ASN A 356 6.61 -10.28 -20.16
CA ASN A 356 6.78 -9.52 -18.91
C ASN A 356 8.24 -9.19 -18.61
N GLN A 357 9.11 -9.12 -19.63
CA GLN A 357 10.54 -8.81 -19.46
C GLN A 357 10.79 -7.46 -18.78
N ASN A 358 9.82 -6.53 -18.85
CA ASN A 358 9.85 -5.26 -18.12
C ASN A 358 9.80 -5.41 -16.59
N LEU A 359 9.47 -6.59 -16.06
CA LEU A 359 9.47 -6.89 -14.63
C LEU A 359 10.83 -7.37 -14.11
N VAL A 360 11.78 -7.71 -14.99
CA VAL A 360 13.12 -8.09 -14.55
C VAL A 360 13.82 -6.87 -13.92
N GLY A 361 14.35 -7.05 -12.70
CA GLY A 361 14.97 -5.99 -11.90
C GLY A 361 14.02 -5.29 -10.93
N THR A 362 12.72 -5.60 -10.98
CA THR A 362 11.74 -5.06 -10.03
C THR A 362 11.95 -5.62 -8.61
N VAL A 363 11.61 -4.81 -7.62
CA VAL A 363 11.74 -5.12 -6.19
C VAL A 363 10.36 -5.46 -5.63
N TRP A 364 10.30 -6.56 -4.88
CA TRP A 364 9.08 -7.11 -4.28
C TRP A 364 9.29 -7.43 -2.81
N ALA A 365 8.25 -7.22 -2.01
CA ALA A 365 8.14 -7.76 -0.66
C ALA A 365 7.31 -9.04 -0.73
N VAL A 366 7.91 -10.19 -0.42
CA VAL A 366 7.31 -11.52 -0.51
C VAL A 366 6.95 -12.04 0.88
N GLN A 367 5.69 -12.39 1.08
CA GLN A 367 5.17 -12.94 2.33
C GLN A 367 5.73 -14.35 2.56
N PRO A 368 6.36 -14.64 3.71
CA PRO A 368 7.02 -15.94 3.89
C PRO A 368 6.08 -17.15 3.91
N SER A 369 4.87 -17.00 4.47
CA SER A 369 3.93 -18.11 4.59
C SER A 369 3.29 -18.50 3.27
N SER A 370 2.78 -17.53 2.51
CA SER A 370 1.96 -17.77 1.31
C SER A 370 2.73 -17.62 -0.01
N GLY A 371 3.86 -16.92 0.01
CA GLY A 371 4.57 -16.47 -1.20
C GLY A 371 3.89 -15.29 -1.91
N GLY A 372 2.85 -14.68 -1.33
CA GLY A 372 2.19 -13.49 -1.89
C GLY A 372 3.14 -12.30 -1.96
N GLY A 373 3.16 -11.61 -3.10
CA GLY A 373 4.05 -10.46 -3.33
C GLY A 373 3.34 -9.11 -3.23
N ARG A 374 4.05 -8.10 -2.73
CA ARG A 374 3.71 -6.68 -2.90
C ARG A 374 4.79 -6.02 -3.73
N PHE A 375 4.38 -5.28 -4.76
CA PHE A 375 5.31 -4.50 -5.53
C PHE A 375 5.90 -3.37 -4.67
N VAL A 376 7.20 -3.13 -4.82
CA VAL A 376 7.93 -2.09 -4.09
C VAL A 376 8.42 -1.03 -5.07
N ASN A 377 9.31 -1.38 -6.00
CA ASN A 377 9.84 -0.44 -6.98
C ASN A 377 10.28 -1.14 -8.27
N ARG A 378 10.37 -0.39 -9.36
CA ARG A 378 10.80 -0.88 -10.67
C ARG A 378 12.27 -1.26 -10.73
N THR A 379 13.09 -0.62 -9.91
CA THR A 379 14.54 -0.84 -9.88
C THR A 379 15.05 -0.73 -8.46
N LEU A 380 16.19 -1.37 -8.21
CA LEU A 380 16.88 -1.28 -6.92
C LEU A 380 17.35 0.16 -6.63
N SER A 381 17.80 0.90 -7.65
CA SER A 381 18.15 2.32 -7.50
C SER A 381 16.94 3.16 -7.06
N ALA A 382 15.75 2.92 -7.62
CA ALA A 382 14.53 3.62 -7.19
C ALA A 382 14.19 3.28 -5.73
N TYR A 383 14.29 2.01 -5.34
CA TYR A 383 14.06 1.59 -3.96
C TYR A 383 15.00 2.29 -2.96
N PHE A 384 16.29 2.36 -3.25
CA PHE A 384 17.25 3.03 -2.35
C PHE A 384 17.03 4.54 -2.26
N ARG A 385 16.66 5.19 -3.35
CA ARG A 385 16.26 6.61 -3.34
C ARG A 385 15.03 6.83 -2.45
N SER A 386 14.02 5.97 -2.58
CA SER A 386 12.80 6.04 -1.78
C SER A 386 13.05 5.77 -0.29
N LEU A 387 13.94 4.82 0.05
CA LEU A 387 14.36 4.59 1.45
C LEU A 387 15.11 5.78 2.04
N ALA A 388 16.05 6.36 1.29
CA ALA A 388 16.78 7.56 1.73
C ALA A 388 15.82 8.72 1.97
N LEU A 389 14.89 8.94 1.03
CA LEU A 389 13.84 9.93 1.16
C LEU A 389 12.99 9.69 2.41
N LEU A 390 12.49 8.47 2.62
CA LEU A 390 11.69 8.11 3.80
C LEU A 390 12.39 8.48 5.11
N VAL A 391 13.66 8.15 5.26
CA VAL A 391 14.43 8.47 6.48
C VAL A 391 14.54 9.97 6.68
N THR A 392 14.90 10.71 5.63
CA THR A 392 15.03 12.17 5.73
C THR A 392 13.69 12.85 6.05
N THR A 393 12.60 12.43 5.41
CA THR A 393 11.25 12.96 5.67
C THR A 393 10.81 12.65 7.09
N ARG A 394 10.94 11.40 7.55
CA ARG A 394 10.55 11.03 8.93
C ARG A 394 11.34 11.80 9.98
N ALA A 395 12.65 11.97 9.79
CA ALA A 395 13.47 12.76 10.70
C ALA A 395 13.01 14.22 10.79
N GLN A 396 12.60 14.82 9.66
CA GLN A 396 12.06 16.19 9.61
C GLN A 396 10.68 16.31 10.27
N MET A 397 9.85 15.28 10.17
CA MET A 397 8.47 15.30 10.69
C MET A 397 8.37 15.29 12.22
N GLN A 398 9.44 14.93 12.93
CA GLN A 398 9.42 14.84 14.38
C GLN A 398 9.08 16.19 15.03
N GLY A 399 7.98 16.21 15.79
CA GLY A 399 7.52 17.41 16.50
C GLY A 399 6.74 18.40 15.64
N MET A 400 6.49 18.10 14.36
CA MET A 400 5.59 18.90 13.53
C MET A 400 4.14 18.79 14.02
N ASP A 401 3.37 19.87 13.84
CA ASP A 401 1.93 19.83 14.00
C ASP A 401 1.26 19.07 12.82
N PRO A 402 -0.04 18.70 12.92
CA PRO A 402 -0.71 17.91 11.89
C PRO A 402 -0.75 18.54 10.49
N TYR A 403 -0.74 19.87 10.37
CA TYR A 403 -0.75 20.56 9.07
C TYR A 403 0.64 20.53 8.43
N ALA A 404 1.68 20.84 9.21
CA ALA A 404 3.06 20.76 8.75
C ALA A 404 3.45 19.32 8.38
N ALA A 405 3.05 18.35 9.20
CA ALA A 405 3.22 16.93 8.90
C ALA A 405 2.44 16.54 7.64
N GLY A 406 1.19 17.00 7.49
CA GLY A 406 0.38 16.74 6.29
C GLY A 406 1.06 17.24 5.01
N ALA A 407 1.62 18.45 5.04
CA ALA A 407 2.37 19.01 3.92
C ALA A 407 3.64 18.17 3.61
N ALA A 408 4.34 17.69 4.63
CA ALA A 408 5.50 16.82 4.45
C ALA A 408 5.12 15.46 3.83
N VAL A 409 4.02 14.84 4.27
CA VAL A 409 3.54 13.57 3.67
C VAL A 409 3.08 13.77 2.23
N ALA A 410 2.40 14.89 1.91
CA ALA A 410 2.03 15.22 0.54
C ALA A 410 3.26 15.36 -0.39
N ALA A 411 4.28 16.10 0.07
CA ALA A 411 5.52 16.27 -0.68
C ALA A 411 6.30 14.95 -0.82
N PHE A 412 6.29 14.11 0.21
CA PHE A 412 6.87 12.77 0.17
C PHE A 412 6.16 11.89 -0.87
N GLN A 413 4.82 11.86 -0.87
CA GLN A 413 4.01 11.11 -1.83
C GLN A 413 4.28 11.55 -3.28
N GLU A 414 4.38 12.85 -3.53
CA GLU A 414 4.74 13.38 -4.86
C GLU A 414 6.15 12.96 -5.28
N GLN A 415 7.13 13.02 -4.38
CA GLN A 415 8.50 12.62 -4.68
C GLN A 415 8.64 11.12 -4.91
N ILE A 416 7.89 10.27 -4.19
CA ILE A 416 7.85 8.82 -4.45
C ILE A 416 7.25 8.57 -5.85
N ALA A 417 6.15 9.24 -6.21
CA ALA A 417 5.59 9.15 -7.56
C ALA A 417 6.57 9.63 -8.65
N ALA A 418 7.36 10.68 -8.38
CA ALA A 418 8.39 11.18 -9.28
C ALA A 418 9.56 10.19 -9.44
N ILE A 419 9.97 9.52 -8.36
CA ILE A 419 11.02 8.49 -8.39
C ILE A 419 10.54 7.26 -9.16
N ASP A 420 9.31 6.81 -8.89
CA ASP A 420 8.71 5.63 -9.49
C ASP A 420 7.18 5.64 -9.34
N SER A 421 6.47 5.99 -10.41
CA SER A 421 5.00 6.06 -10.37
C SER A 421 4.33 4.71 -10.15
N TRP A 422 4.98 3.58 -10.49
CA TRP A 422 4.44 2.25 -10.22
C TRP A 422 4.44 1.92 -8.74
N ALA A 423 5.22 2.63 -7.91
CA ALA A 423 5.19 2.40 -6.47
C ALA A 423 3.83 2.74 -5.83
N LEU A 424 3.02 3.58 -6.50
CA LEU A 424 1.76 4.14 -5.99
C LEU A 424 0.55 3.93 -6.92
N ASP A 425 0.68 3.10 -7.96
CA ASP A 425 -0.42 2.86 -8.92
C ASP A 425 -1.49 1.89 -8.39
N ASP A 426 -1.17 1.11 -7.37
CA ASP A 426 -2.05 0.19 -6.66
C ASP A 426 -2.01 0.43 -5.15
N ASP A 427 -3.15 0.35 -4.46
CA ASP A 427 -3.27 0.64 -3.04
C ASP A 427 -2.67 -0.46 -2.13
N SER A 428 -2.37 -1.62 -2.70
CA SER A 428 -1.76 -2.76 -2.03
C SER A 428 -0.22 -2.78 -2.16
N ASN A 429 0.35 -1.89 -2.98
CA ASN A 429 1.79 -1.72 -3.11
C ASN A 429 2.41 -1.32 -1.77
N TRP A 430 3.68 -1.68 -1.61
CA TRP A 430 4.39 -1.50 -0.35
C TRP A 430 4.45 -0.01 0.05
N TRP A 431 4.78 0.89 -0.89
CA TRP A 431 4.82 2.33 -0.61
C TRP A 431 3.44 2.96 -0.41
N SER A 432 2.41 2.49 -1.11
CA SER A 432 1.03 2.92 -0.89
C SER A 432 0.60 2.70 0.55
N LEU A 433 0.92 1.53 1.12
CA LEU A 433 0.62 1.19 2.51
C LEU A 433 1.46 1.99 3.51
N VAL A 434 2.74 2.23 3.23
CA VAL A 434 3.59 3.09 4.07
C VAL A 434 3.05 4.51 4.13
N ILE A 435 2.74 5.10 2.96
CA ILE A 435 2.23 6.47 2.87
C ILE A 435 0.85 6.61 3.51
N GLU A 436 -0.04 5.63 3.32
CA GLU A 436 -1.35 5.63 4.00
C GLU A 436 -1.20 5.66 5.52
N GLN A 437 -0.28 4.87 6.08
CA GLN A 437 -0.02 4.88 7.53
C GLN A 437 0.62 6.19 8.01
N MET A 438 1.48 6.83 7.20
CA MET A 438 1.99 8.18 7.48
C MET A 438 0.84 9.21 7.50
N TRP A 439 -0.10 9.12 6.56
CA TRP A 439 -1.31 9.95 6.57
C TRP A 439 -2.16 9.74 7.81
N HIS A 440 -2.15 8.56 8.41
CA HIS A 440 -2.85 8.27 9.66
C HIS A 440 -2.09 8.73 10.91
N GLY A 441 -0.85 9.24 10.77
CA GLY A 441 -0.02 9.69 11.89
C GLY A 441 0.62 8.55 12.68
N LEU A 442 0.81 7.39 12.05
CA LEU A 442 1.26 6.18 12.75
C LEU A 442 2.78 6.10 12.96
N PHE A 443 3.59 6.82 12.16
CA PHE A 443 5.05 6.87 12.31
C PHE A 443 5.75 7.95 11.47
#